data_AF-A0A437J5C5-F1
#
_entry.id   AF-A0A437J5C5-F1
#
_cell.length_a   1.000
_cell.length_b   1.000
_cell.length_c   1.000
_cell.angle_alpha   90.00
_cell.angle_beta   90.00
_cell.angle_gamma   90.00
#
_symmetry.space_group_name_H-M   'P 1'
#
loop_
_entity.id
_entity.type
_entity.pdbx_description
1 polymer ?
#
loop_
_entity_poly.entity_id
_entity_poly.type
_entity_poly.pdbx_seq_one_letter_code
_entity_poly.pdbx_strand_id
1 'polypeptide(L)'
;MSVFGPLGSLDGYIVWIAFENVKEYLAERDDSKDVGPRFVKFRRFLIAIESLNNIPDYIYHEWNIKKLNGKSDKQFKEHIHKRVCPALEQLSQIANGYKHRVRNKSADLGAKEIQGLTKYTIGRGILNVEYNTVECSQLVEEAFRFWHGFRNTPDQQTYLQLNKL
;
A
#
# COMPACT_ATOMS: atom_id res chain seq x y z
N MET A 1 -6.54 -20.04 -23.91
CA MET A 1 -6.62 -19.49 -22.54
C MET A 1 -5.23 -19.00 -22.18
N SER A 2 -4.96 -17.69 -22.19
CA SER A 2 -3.65 -17.20 -21.81
C SER A 2 -3.54 -17.24 -20.29
N VAL A 3 -2.65 -18.10 -19.79
CA VAL A 3 -2.26 -18.13 -18.38
C VAL A 3 -1.40 -16.90 -18.14
N PHE A 4 -2.04 -15.76 -17.90
CA PHE A 4 -1.35 -14.61 -17.38
C PHE A 4 -0.93 -14.96 -15.94
N GLY A 5 0.39 -15.02 -15.69
CA GLY A 5 0.93 -15.26 -14.36
C GLY A 5 0.49 -14.19 -13.34
N PRO A 6 0.97 -14.26 -12.09
CA PRO A 6 0.48 -13.40 -10.99
C PRO A 6 0.65 -11.89 -11.23
N LEU A 7 1.43 -11.47 -12.23
CA LEU A 7 1.61 -10.07 -12.63
C LEU A 7 0.86 -9.68 -13.93
N GLY A 8 0.20 -10.63 -14.59
CA GLY A 8 -0.42 -10.40 -15.90
C GLY A 8 -1.90 -10.01 -15.84
N SER A 9 -2.49 -9.90 -14.64
CA SER A 9 -3.86 -9.41 -14.44
C SER A 9 -4.01 -8.77 -13.05
N LEU A 10 -5.00 -7.90 -12.91
CA LEU A 10 -5.45 -7.29 -11.67
C LEU A 10 -5.86 -8.35 -10.66
N ASP A 11 -6.68 -9.32 -11.06
CA ASP A 11 -7.10 -10.40 -10.15
C ASP A 11 -5.91 -11.26 -9.71
N GLY A 12 -5.02 -11.57 -10.66
CA GLY A 12 -3.77 -12.26 -10.38
C GLY A 12 -2.90 -11.52 -9.35
N TYR A 13 -2.74 -10.21 -9.55
CA TYR A 13 -1.94 -9.38 -8.65
C TYR A 13 -2.56 -9.28 -7.25
N ILE A 14 -3.87 -9.05 -7.17
CA ILE A 14 -4.59 -8.94 -5.90
C ILE A 14 -4.44 -10.25 -5.10
N VAL A 15 -4.74 -11.38 -5.72
CA VAL A 15 -4.79 -12.68 -5.02
C VAL A 15 -3.39 -13.16 -4.65
N TRP A 16 -2.47 -13.18 -5.59
CA TRP A 16 -1.19 -13.89 -5.42
C TRP A 16 -0.07 -13.01 -4.87
N ILE A 17 -0.22 -11.68 -4.92
CA ILE A 17 0.82 -10.75 -4.46
C ILE A 17 0.29 -9.91 -3.31
N ALA A 18 -0.73 -9.08 -3.54
CA ALA A 18 -1.15 -8.10 -2.55
C ALA A 18 -1.72 -8.76 -1.28
N PHE A 19 -2.62 -9.72 -1.43
CA PHE A 19 -3.24 -10.39 -0.28
C PHE A 19 -2.27 -11.32 0.45
N GLU A 20 -1.39 -12.02 -0.26
CA GLU A 20 -0.36 -12.84 0.40
C GLU A 20 0.60 -11.98 1.22
N ASN A 21 1.08 -10.85 0.68
CA ASN A 21 1.94 -9.93 1.41
C ASN A 21 1.26 -9.34 2.66
N VAL A 22 -0.05 -9.07 2.59
CA VAL A 22 -0.84 -8.63 3.76
C VAL A 22 -0.95 -9.75 4.79
N LYS A 23 -1.30 -10.98 4.39
CA LYS A 23 -1.42 -12.12 5.31
C LYS A 23 -0.10 -12.38 6.03
N GLU A 24 1.00 -12.34 5.29
CA GLU A 24 2.34 -12.49 5.85
C GLU A 24 2.66 -11.42 6.91
N TYR A 25 2.29 -10.17 6.67
CA TYR A 25 2.46 -9.11 7.66
C TYR A 25 1.57 -9.30 8.89
N LEU A 26 0.29 -9.60 8.70
CA LEU A 26 -0.67 -9.74 9.80
C LEU A 26 -0.41 -11.00 10.65
N ALA A 27 0.17 -12.05 10.07
CA ALA A 27 0.57 -13.26 10.80
C ALA A 27 1.84 -13.07 11.64
N GLU A 28 2.66 -12.05 11.34
CA GLU A 28 3.90 -11.78 12.04
C GLU A 28 3.62 -11.18 13.43
N ARG A 29 4.03 -11.88 14.48
CA ARG A 29 3.83 -11.43 15.87
C ARG A 29 4.87 -10.35 16.24
N ASP A 30 4.45 -9.36 17.03
CA ASP A 30 5.32 -8.30 17.54
C ASP A 30 5.63 -8.50 19.02
N ASP A 31 5.98 -9.73 19.40
CA ASP A 31 6.18 -10.08 20.81
C ASP A 31 7.66 -9.91 21.23
N SER A 32 8.54 -9.52 20.30
CA SER A 32 9.97 -9.47 20.53
C SER A 32 10.45 -8.07 20.92
N LYS A 33 11.22 -8.01 22.01
CA LYS A 33 12.01 -6.82 22.39
C LYS A 33 13.26 -6.65 21.53
N ASP A 34 13.58 -7.63 20.68
CA ASP A 34 14.79 -7.64 19.87
C ASP A 34 14.63 -6.84 18.58
N VAL A 35 15.70 -6.17 18.18
CA VAL A 35 15.72 -5.29 16.99
C VAL A 35 15.53 -6.08 15.69
N GLY A 36 16.05 -7.31 15.61
CA GLY A 36 15.99 -8.16 14.41
C GLY A 36 14.56 -8.50 13.99
N PRO A 37 13.75 -9.14 14.86
CA PRO A 37 12.35 -9.44 14.58
C PRO A 37 11.50 -8.19 14.28
N ARG A 38 11.73 -7.07 14.99
CA ARG A 38 11.02 -5.81 14.72
C ARG A 38 11.33 -5.26 13.32
N PHE A 39 12.57 -5.39 12.86
CA PHE A 39 12.95 -5.02 11.50
C PHE A 39 12.30 -5.92 10.44
N VAL A 40 12.18 -7.23 10.71
CA VAL A 40 11.48 -8.18 9.81
C VAL A 40 10.02 -7.78 9.67
N LYS A 41 9.31 -7.52 10.79
CA LYS A 41 7.91 -7.11 10.75
C LYS A 41 7.72 -5.76 10.06
N PHE A 42 8.62 -4.80 10.28
CA PHE A 42 8.60 -3.53 9.56
C PHE A 42 8.83 -3.71 8.05
N ARG A 43 9.73 -4.60 7.64
CA ARG A 43 9.93 -4.91 6.22
C ARG A 43 8.68 -5.53 5.61
N ARG A 44 8.02 -6.47 6.29
CA ARG A 44 6.74 -7.05 5.84
C ARG A 44 5.64 -6.00 5.74
N PHE A 45 5.57 -5.08 6.71
CA PHE A 45 4.67 -3.94 6.65
C PHE A 45 4.89 -3.12 5.38
N LEU A 46 6.14 -2.72 5.09
CA LEU A 46 6.46 -1.95 3.88
C LEU A 46 6.07 -2.69 2.58
N ILE A 47 6.31 -4.00 2.53
CA ILE A 47 5.94 -4.84 1.38
C ILE A 47 4.41 -4.91 1.21
N ALA A 48 3.67 -5.10 2.32
CA ALA A 48 2.21 -5.15 2.31
C ALA A 48 1.61 -3.83 1.80
N ILE A 49 2.06 -2.70 2.33
CA ILE A 49 1.52 -1.38 1.94
C ILE A 49 1.89 -1.01 0.50
N GLU A 50 3.11 -1.37 0.03
CA GLU A 50 3.48 -1.15 -1.37
C GLU A 50 2.60 -1.98 -2.30
N SER A 51 2.28 -3.21 -1.91
CA SER A 51 1.43 -4.09 -2.71
C SER A 51 -0.01 -3.58 -2.80
N LEU A 52 -0.58 -3.11 -1.69
CA LEU A 52 -1.91 -2.49 -1.67
C LEU A 52 -1.94 -1.18 -2.48
N ASN A 53 -0.88 -0.37 -2.40
CA ASN A 53 -0.75 0.90 -3.11
C ASN A 53 -0.58 0.74 -4.63
N ASN A 54 -0.19 -0.45 -5.11
CA ASN A 54 -0.07 -0.74 -6.54
C ASN A 54 -1.38 -1.25 -7.16
N ILE A 55 -2.38 -1.69 -6.39
CA ILE A 55 -3.66 -2.16 -6.95
C ILE A 55 -4.32 -1.11 -7.87
N PRO A 56 -4.35 0.19 -7.52
CA PRO A 56 -4.80 1.25 -8.44
C PRO A 56 -4.10 1.24 -9.80
N ASP A 57 -2.80 0.97 -9.86
CA ASP A 57 -2.07 0.90 -11.13
C ASP A 57 -2.63 -0.21 -12.03
N TYR A 58 -2.85 -1.40 -11.46
CA TYR A 58 -3.42 -2.52 -12.19
C TYR A 58 -4.83 -2.19 -12.70
N ILE A 59 -5.67 -1.57 -11.87
CA ILE A 59 -7.00 -1.12 -12.29
C ILE A 59 -6.88 -0.12 -13.44
N TYR A 60 -6.01 0.90 -13.30
CA TYR A 60 -5.86 1.95 -14.28
C TYR A 60 -5.47 1.41 -15.66
N HIS A 61 -4.51 0.48 -15.68
CA HIS A 61 -3.99 -0.10 -16.91
C HIS A 61 -4.91 -1.16 -17.51
N GLU A 62 -5.42 -2.10 -16.71
CA GLU A 62 -6.25 -3.21 -17.20
C GLU A 62 -7.61 -2.70 -17.70
N TRP A 63 -8.21 -1.75 -16.99
CA TRP A 63 -9.50 -1.17 -17.38
C TRP A 63 -9.38 -0.01 -18.35
N ASN A 64 -8.16 0.38 -18.70
CA ASN A 64 -7.90 1.47 -19.64
C ASN A 64 -8.59 2.77 -19.22
N ILE A 65 -8.49 3.13 -17.93
CA ILE A 65 -9.22 4.26 -17.30
C ILE A 65 -9.02 5.56 -18.08
N LYS A 66 -7.81 5.81 -18.59
CA LYS A 66 -7.51 6.97 -19.45
C LYS A 66 -8.48 7.08 -20.63
N LYS A 67 -8.81 5.97 -21.28
CA LYS A 67 -9.77 5.94 -22.40
C LYS A 67 -11.21 6.07 -21.92
N LEU A 68 -11.53 5.55 -20.74
CA LEU A 68 -12.89 5.54 -20.20
C LEU A 68 -13.34 6.93 -19.71
N ASN A 69 -12.47 7.71 -19.07
CA ASN A 69 -12.87 8.98 -18.45
C ASN A 69 -11.84 10.11 -18.57
N GLY A 70 -10.75 9.92 -19.33
CA GLY A 70 -9.73 10.95 -19.56
C GLY A 70 -8.83 11.26 -18.35
N LYS A 71 -9.06 10.66 -17.17
CA LYS A 71 -8.23 10.89 -15.98
C LYS A 71 -6.83 10.35 -16.21
N SER A 72 -5.83 11.13 -15.80
CA SER A 72 -4.45 10.65 -15.66
C SER A 72 -4.33 9.65 -14.51
N ASP A 73 -3.28 8.83 -14.53
CA ASP A 73 -2.96 7.89 -13.45
C ASP A 73 -2.92 8.59 -12.08
N LYS A 74 -2.25 9.75 -12.02
CA LYS A 74 -2.21 10.58 -10.82
C LYS A 74 -3.60 10.97 -10.31
N GLN A 75 -4.46 11.50 -11.19
CA GLN A 75 -5.83 11.89 -10.81
C GLN A 75 -6.67 10.70 -10.37
N PHE A 76 -6.47 9.54 -10.99
CA PHE A 76 -7.15 8.31 -10.62
C PHE A 76 -6.74 7.83 -9.22
N LYS A 77 -5.45 7.77 -8.93
CA LYS A 77 -4.91 7.41 -7.61
C LYS A 77 -5.33 8.39 -6.53
N GLU A 78 -5.24 9.70 -6.80
CA GLU A 78 -5.70 10.73 -5.87
C GLU A 78 -7.18 10.57 -5.52
N HIS A 79 -8.02 10.20 -6.50
CA HIS A 79 -9.43 9.91 -6.25
C HIS A 79 -9.61 8.71 -5.33
N ILE A 80 -8.93 7.59 -5.59
CA ILE A 80 -9.01 6.38 -4.74
C ILE A 80 -8.58 6.71 -3.31
N HIS A 81 -7.42 7.37 -3.15
CA HIS A 81 -6.84 7.66 -1.84
C HIS A 81 -7.70 8.64 -1.03
N LYS A 82 -8.20 9.72 -1.66
CA LYS A 82 -8.89 10.79 -0.93
C LYS A 82 -10.39 10.58 -0.77
N ARG A 83 -11.04 9.86 -1.69
CA ARG A 83 -12.51 9.77 -1.76
C ARG A 83 -13.04 8.40 -1.40
N VAL A 84 -12.26 7.34 -1.60
CA VAL A 84 -12.76 5.97 -1.51
C VAL A 84 -12.25 5.26 -0.26
N CYS A 85 -10.95 5.38 0.06
CA CYS A 85 -10.38 4.76 1.25
C CYS A 85 -9.24 5.63 1.83
N PRO A 86 -9.51 6.46 2.85
CA PRO A 86 -8.51 7.31 3.49
C PRO A 86 -7.32 6.53 4.09
N ALA A 87 -7.52 5.27 4.51
CA ALA A 87 -6.42 4.42 4.94
C ALA A 87 -5.37 4.23 3.81
N LEU A 88 -5.80 4.11 2.55
CA LEU A 88 -4.87 4.03 1.42
C LEU A 88 -4.07 5.31 1.23
N GLU A 89 -4.63 6.48 1.53
CA GLU A 89 -3.87 7.74 1.50
C GLU A 89 -2.70 7.69 2.47
N GLN A 90 -2.95 7.32 3.73
CA GLN A 90 -1.92 7.22 4.76
C GLN A 90 -0.87 6.17 4.39
N LEU A 91 -1.29 4.98 3.96
CA LEU A 91 -0.38 3.92 3.53
C LEU A 91 0.46 4.35 2.32
N SER A 92 -0.13 5.07 1.35
CA SER A 92 0.57 5.57 0.17
C SER A 92 1.66 6.58 0.52
N GLN A 93 1.41 7.45 1.51
CA GLN A 93 2.38 8.44 1.98
C GLN A 93 3.60 7.74 2.59
N ILE A 94 3.38 6.71 3.42
CA ILE A 94 4.46 5.90 4.02
C ILE A 94 5.26 5.18 2.93
N ALA A 95 4.58 4.48 2.00
CA ALA A 95 5.23 3.72 0.94
C ALA A 95 6.07 4.61 0.02
N ASN A 96 5.52 5.76 -0.38
CA ASN A 96 6.21 6.73 -1.23
C ASN A 96 7.38 7.40 -0.49
N GLY A 97 7.20 7.79 0.78
CA GLY A 97 8.26 8.36 1.61
C GLY A 97 9.46 7.40 1.74
N TYR A 98 9.19 6.11 1.99
CA TYR A 98 10.23 5.09 2.00
C TYR A 98 10.95 4.96 0.64
N LYS A 99 10.20 4.89 -0.46
CA LYS A 99 10.74 4.74 -1.82
C LYS A 99 11.60 5.93 -2.24
N HIS A 100 11.18 7.14 -1.90
CA HIS A 100 11.94 8.36 -2.14
C HIS A 100 13.26 8.37 -1.36
N ARG A 101 13.25 7.95 -0.09
CA ARG A 101 14.48 7.82 0.71
C ARG A 101 15.47 6.81 0.12
N VAL A 102 15.00 5.64 -0.30
CA VAL A 102 15.86 4.60 -0.87
C VAL A 102 16.49 5.05 -2.20
N ARG A 103 15.74 5.78 -3.03
CA ARG A 103 16.19 6.27 -4.34
C ARG A 103 17.10 7.49 -4.23
N ASN A 104 16.83 8.41 -3.31
CA ASN A 104 17.58 9.64 -3.14
C ASN A 104 18.46 9.54 -1.88
N LYS A 105 19.62 8.88 -2.00
CA LYS A 105 20.62 8.77 -0.92
C LYS A 105 21.17 10.12 -0.41
N SER A 106 20.90 11.23 -1.12
CA SER A 106 21.41 12.58 -0.87
C SER A 106 20.36 13.61 -0.45
N ALA A 107 19.08 13.24 -0.37
CA ALA A 107 18.03 14.18 0.01
C ALA A 107 17.82 14.12 1.53
N ASP A 108 18.16 15.20 2.23
CA ASP A 108 17.61 15.55 3.53
C ASP A 108 16.10 15.84 3.36
N LEU A 109 15.33 14.80 3.03
CA LEU A 109 13.89 14.84 3.13
C LEU A 109 13.56 14.63 4.61
N GLY A 110 13.10 15.71 5.21
CA GLY A 110 12.82 15.80 6.63
C GLY A 110 11.90 14.67 7.07
N ALA A 111 12.17 14.17 8.27
CA ALA A 111 11.37 13.20 9.01
C ALA A 111 9.85 13.42 9.01
N LYS A 112 9.38 14.60 8.61
CA LYS A 112 8.00 15.04 8.50
C LYS A 112 7.10 14.15 7.63
N GLU A 113 7.61 13.51 6.58
CA GLU A 113 6.77 12.72 5.65
C GLU A 113 6.44 11.30 6.18
N ILE A 114 7.25 10.77 7.10
CA ILE A 114 7.02 9.47 7.77
C ILE A 114 6.62 9.67 9.26
N GLN A 115 6.53 10.92 9.71
CA GLN A 115 6.38 11.33 11.11
C GLN A 115 5.02 11.04 11.72
N GLY A 116 4.02 10.63 10.92
CA GLY A 116 2.69 10.31 11.43
C GLY A 116 2.61 8.96 12.15
N LEU A 117 3.36 7.95 11.67
CA LEU A 117 3.18 6.56 12.09
C LEU A 117 4.46 5.88 12.59
N THR A 118 5.62 6.52 12.36
CA THR A 118 6.91 6.02 12.82
C THR A 118 7.73 7.16 13.46
N LYS A 119 8.08 7.02 14.74
CA LYS A 119 9.24 7.72 15.29
C LYS A 119 10.47 6.99 14.79
N TYR A 120 11.47 7.73 14.34
CA TYR A 120 12.74 7.11 14.05
C TYR A 120 13.90 7.90 14.63
N THR A 121 14.88 7.17 15.15
CA THR A 121 16.13 7.74 15.64
C THR A 121 17.27 7.10 14.87
N ILE A 122 18.09 7.93 14.23
CA ILE A 122 19.33 7.48 13.60
C ILE A 122 20.46 7.82 14.58
N GLY A 123 21.00 6.82 15.26
CA GLY A 123 22.14 6.97 16.18
C GLY A 123 23.27 6.06 15.77
N ARG A 124 24.49 6.60 15.54
CA ARG A 124 25.70 5.83 15.16
C ARG A 124 25.49 4.81 14.02
N GLY A 125 24.67 5.14 13.02
CA GLY A 125 24.37 4.25 11.89
C GLY A 125 23.28 3.20 12.14
N ILE A 126 22.65 3.19 13.33
CA ILE A 126 21.52 2.33 13.67
C ILE A 126 20.23 3.12 13.45
N LEU A 127 19.34 2.59 12.60
CA LEU A 127 17.98 3.10 12.42
C LEU A 127 17.06 2.42 13.43
N ASN A 128 16.71 3.14 14.50
CA ASN A 128 15.61 2.75 15.37
C ASN A 128 14.31 3.21 14.72
N VAL A 129 13.43 2.27 14.35
CA VAL A 129 12.07 2.56 13.90
C VAL A 129 11.11 2.17 15.01
N GLU A 130 10.57 3.17 15.69
CA GLU A 130 9.41 3.05 16.56
C GLU A 130 8.16 3.29 15.70
N TYR A 131 7.60 2.23 15.13
CA TYR A 131 6.30 2.30 14.45
C TYR A 131 5.21 1.73 15.35
N ASN A 132 4.05 2.38 15.38
CA ASN A 132 2.91 1.92 16.18
C ASN A 132 2.29 0.71 15.48
N THR A 133 2.67 -0.50 15.93
CA THR A 133 2.31 -1.74 15.24
C THR A 133 0.81 -2.01 15.24
N VAL A 134 0.09 -1.54 16.26
CA VAL A 134 -1.38 -1.62 16.33
C VAL A 134 -2.03 -0.75 15.26
N GLU A 135 -1.65 0.52 15.20
CA GLU A 135 -2.22 1.49 14.24
C GLU A 135 -1.86 1.12 12.79
N CYS A 136 -0.62 0.68 12.54
CA CYS A 136 -0.22 0.18 11.23
C CYS A 136 -1.01 -1.07 10.83
N SER A 137 -1.27 -2.00 11.76
CA SER A 137 -2.07 -3.19 11.47
C SER A 137 -3.51 -2.83 11.15
N GLN A 138 -4.10 -1.87 11.87
CA GLN A 138 -5.45 -1.37 11.61
C GLN A 138 -5.57 -0.74 10.22
N LEU A 139 -4.61 0.11 9.82
CA LEU A 139 -4.59 0.71 8.48
C LEU A 139 -4.47 -0.34 7.38
N VAL A 140 -3.59 -1.34 7.56
CA VAL A 140 -3.44 -2.43 6.61
C VAL A 140 -4.70 -3.28 6.53
N GLU A 141 -5.33 -3.60 7.66
CA GLU A 141 -6.59 -4.35 7.69
C GLU A 141 -7.74 -3.58 7.01
N GLU A 142 -7.85 -2.27 7.23
CA GLU A 142 -8.87 -1.44 6.60
C GLU A 142 -8.71 -1.42 5.08
N ALA A 143 -7.48 -1.16 4.61
CA ALA A 143 -7.14 -1.20 3.20
C ALA A 143 -7.36 -2.60 2.59
N PHE A 144 -7.00 -3.66 3.30
CA PHE A 144 -7.23 -5.04 2.88
C PHE A 144 -8.72 -5.35 2.75
N ARG A 145 -9.54 -5.01 3.75
CA ARG A 145 -10.99 -5.22 3.72
C ARG A 145 -11.63 -4.46 2.56
N PHE A 146 -11.19 -3.23 2.32
CA PHE A 146 -11.63 -2.44 1.16
C PHE A 146 -11.37 -3.18 -0.15
N TRP A 147 -10.13 -3.61 -0.41
CA TRP A 147 -9.77 -4.32 -1.64
C TRP A 147 -10.42 -5.71 -1.74
N HIS A 148 -10.59 -6.39 -0.62
CA HIS A 148 -11.32 -7.66 -0.55
C HIS A 148 -12.80 -7.48 -0.90
N GLY A 149 -13.44 -6.42 -0.41
CA GLY A 149 -14.81 -6.04 -0.79
C GLY A 149 -14.92 -5.70 -2.28
N PHE A 150 -14.00 -4.88 -2.78
CA PHE A 150 -13.90 -4.53 -4.20
C PHE A 150 -13.83 -5.79 -5.10
N ARG A 151 -12.95 -6.75 -4.77
CA ARG A 151 -12.79 -7.98 -5.54
C ARG A 151 -14.08 -8.82 -5.59
N ASN A 152 -14.81 -8.90 -4.48
CA ASN A 152 -16.03 -9.70 -4.38
C ASN A 152 -17.27 -8.98 -4.94
N THR A 153 -17.11 -7.73 -5.39
CA THR A 153 -18.15 -6.95 -6.08
C THR A 153 -17.60 -6.47 -7.44
N PRO A 154 -17.15 -7.39 -8.34
CA PRO A 154 -16.40 -7.02 -9.53
C PRO A 154 -17.36 -6.60 -10.63
N ASP A 155 -17.89 -5.41 -10.47
CA ASP A 155 -18.67 -4.77 -11.50
C ASP A 155 -18.01 -3.42 -11.77
N GLN A 156 -17.37 -3.36 -12.94
CA GLN A 156 -16.67 -2.19 -13.46
C GLN A 156 -17.63 -0.98 -13.54
N GLN A 157 -18.91 -1.23 -13.82
CA GLN A 157 -19.97 -0.23 -13.81
C GLN A 157 -20.35 0.18 -12.38
N THR A 158 -20.55 -0.69 -11.40
CA THR A 158 -20.84 -0.26 -10.02
C THR A 158 -19.63 0.39 -9.37
N TYR A 159 -18.39 0.03 -9.71
CA TYR A 159 -17.23 0.80 -9.26
C TYR A 159 -17.21 2.20 -9.88
N LEU A 160 -17.44 2.34 -11.19
CA LEU A 160 -17.55 3.65 -11.85
C LEU A 160 -18.79 4.45 -11.40
N GLN A 161 -19.89 3.77 -11.01
CA GLN A 161 -21.15 4.39 -10.58
C GLN A 161 -21.16 4.75 -9.08
N LEU A 162 -20.57 3.94 -8.20
CA LEU A 162 -20.25 4.30 -6.81
C LEU A 162 -19.23 5.44 -6.76
N ASN A 163 -18.50 5.67 -7.87
CA ASN A 163 -17.56 6.76 -8.09
C ASN A 163 -18.05 7.83 -9.07
N LYS A 164 -19.37 7.98 -9.28
CA LYS A 164 -19.94 9.12 -10.03
C LYS A 164 -19.59 10.44 -9.33
N LEU A 165 -18.45 11.00 -9.73
CA LEU A 165 -18.28 12.41 -10.06
C LEU A 165 -18.54 12.56 -11.56
#